data_AF-A0A7V7N0J5-F1
#
_entry.id   AF-A0A7V7N0J5-F1
#
_cell.length_a   1.000
_cell.length_b   1.000
_cell.length_c   1.000
_cell.angle_alpha   90.00
_cell.angle_beta   90.00
_cell.angle_gamma   90.00
#
_symmetry.space_group_name_H-M   'P 1'
#
loop_
_entity.id
_entity.type
_entity.pdbx_description
1 polymer ?
#
loop_
_entity_poly.entity_id
_entity_poly.type
_entity_poly.pdbx_seq_one_letter_code
_entity_poly.pdbx_strand_id
1 'polypeptide(L)'
;MIFLTSVSWAENDDYVAIEKGLKVYGDKVKKLKQHIDNSVFQDQEILIELDFDAKQLIDFVQEKIAFQPYQGLLRGVQGTLNSRAGNALDQSVLLAKMLNDAGLDARIATGELSDQQTLQLLSTMANAEIPSQIGKGVGFEQALKALTTQAHEPVEWSKTATYARYQASLKDLSQILQNSNMVLNKKDLTQQLVQQNKTYFWVQYRSNPTDQWHDAHPAFNKTISNTTEIKPNLITHFDGSVPANYHHRLKIEAFIEQRLGTNFKQHRLMEPWIKPVANLQDHLITYSNAPSGVTLKDDYDLAQILDKSHFFIPTFNGNQVGGKVFDTKGRLVDIDAMND
;
A
#
# COMPACT_ATOMS: atom_id res chain seq x y z
N MET A 1 -14.90 -5.46 7.98
CA MET A 1 -13.50 -5.93 8.02
C MET A 1 -13.52 -7.41 7.66
N ILE A 2 -13.34 -7.75 6.38
CA ILE A 2 -13.39 -9.13 5.89
C ILE A 2 -12.00 -9.71 6.13
N PHE A 3 -11.86 -10.51 7.19
CA PHE A 3 -10.64 -11.27 7.40
C PHE A 3 -10.57 -12.37 6.33
N LEU A 4 -9.52 -12.32 5.50
CA LEU A 4 -9.10 -13.43 4.64
C LEU A 4 -8.59 -14.57 5.54
N THR A 5 -9.49 -15.32 6.15
CA THR A 5 -9.17 -16.62 6.78
C THR A 5 -9.51 -17.72 5.80
N SER A 6 -8.66 -17.90 4.79
CA SER A 6 -8.79 -19.05 3.89
C SER A 6 -7.43 -19.65 3.54
N VAL A 7 -6.53 -19.82 4.52
CA VAL A 7 -5.48 -20.85 4.45
C VAL A 7 -5.05 -21.22 5.88
N SER A 8 -5.89 -21.91 6.64
CA SER A 8 -5.42 -22.56 7.89
C SER A 8 -6.21 -23.84 8.16
N TRP A 9 -6.05 -24.81 7.27
CA TRP A 9 -6.32 -26.21 7.56
C TRP A 9 -5.18 -27.05 6.96
N ALA A 10 -3.98 -26.78 7.45
CA ALA A 10 -2.85 -27.71 7.30
C ALA A 10 -2.62 -28.34 8.68
N GLU A 11 -3.58 -29.15 9.14
CA GLU A 11 -3.26 -30.21 10.11
C GLU A 11 -2.74 -31.47 9.38
N ASN A 12 -2.72 -31.45 8.05
CA ASN A 12 -2.14 -32.50 7.22
C ASN A 12 -1.54 -31.88 5.94
N ASP A 13 -0.38 -32.38 5.51
CA ASP A 13 0.34 -31.99 4.29
C ASP A 13 -0.39 -32.44 3.00
N ASP A 14 -1.72 -32.26 2.93
CA ASP A 14 -2.50 -32.59 1.74
C ASP A 14 -2.42 -31.46 0.71
N TYR A 15 -1.28 -31.44 0.01
CA TYR A 15 -0.96 -30.46 -1.02
C TYR A 15 -1.99 -30.42 -2.16
N VAL A 16 -2.64 -31.54 -2.47
CA VAL A 16 -3.68 -31.63 -3.51
C VAL A 16 -4.95 -30.89 -3.08
N ALA A 17 -5.35 -31.03 -1.83
CA ALA A 17 -6.49 -30.29 -1.28
C ALA A 17 -6.24 -28.78 -1.27
N ILE A 18 -5.02 -28.34 -0.91
CA ILE A 18 -4.60 -26.93 -0.93
C ILE A 18 -4.66 -26.37 -2.34
N GLU A 19 -4.09 -27.07 -3.32
CA GLU A 19 -4.08 -26.65 -4.73
C GLU A 19 -5.51 -26.46 -5.26
N LYS A 20 -6.38 -27.45 -5.03
CA LYS A 20 -7.79 -27.37 -5.43
C LYS A 20 -8.50 -26.18 -4.78
N GLY A 21 -8.23 -25.92 -3.51
CA GLY A 21 -8.77 -24.77 -2.77
C GLY A 21 -8.34 -23.42 -3.39
N LEU A 22 -7.04 -23.28 -3.67
CA LEU A 22 -6.48 -22.08 -4.30
C LEU A 22 -7.04 -21.85 -5.71
N LYS A 23 -7.20 -22.91 -6.51
CA LYS A 23 -7.80 -22.82 -7.86
C LYS A 23 -9.24 -22.32 -7.80
N VAL A 24 -10.06 -22.91 -6.93
CA VAL A 24 -11.45 -22.50 -6.74
C VAL A 24 -11.54 -21.04 -6.28
N TYR A 25 -10.67 -20.63 -5.35
CA TYR A 25 -10.62 -19.25 -4.88
C TYR A 25 -10.19 -18.29 -5.99
N GLY A 26 -9.15 -18.63 -6.75
CA GLY A 26 -8.66 -17.87 -7.90
C GLY A 26 -9.74 -17.66 -8.96
N ASP A 27 -10.51 -18.70 -9.29
CA ASP A 27 -11.63 -18.62 -10.24
C ASP A 27 -12.73 -17.68 -9.75
N LYS A 28 -13.05 -17.68 -8.44
CA LYS A 28 -14.03 -16.77 -7.84
C LYS A 28 -13.56 -15.32 -7.91
N VAL A 29 -12.29 -15.06 -7.54
CA VAL A 29 -11.70 -13.71 -7.64
C VAL A 29 -11.71 -13.22 -9.09
N LYS A 30 -11.36 -14.08 -10.06
CA LYS A 30 -11.38 -13.76 -11.48
C LYS A 30 -12.79 -13.38 -11.96
N LYS A 31 -13.83 -14.09 -11.52
CA LYS A 31 -15.24 -13.76 -11.83
C LYS A 31 -15.68 -12.45 -11.20
N LEU A 32 -15.30 -12.17 -9.95
CA LEU A 32 -15.61 -10.88 -9.33
C LEU A 32 -14.96 -9.73 -10.09
N LYS A 33 -13.68 -9.88 -10.45
CA LYS A 33 -12.91 -8.87 -11.18
C LYS A 33 -13.57 -8.44 -12.50
N GLN A 34 -14.26 -9.35 -13.19
CA GLN A 34 -14.98 -9.05 -14.44
C GLN A 34 -16.16 -8.09 -14.26
N HIS A 35 -16.63 -7.90 -13.03
CA HIS A 35 -17.80 -7.07 -12.70
C HIS A 35 -17.44 -5.84 -11.86
N ILE A 36 -16.15 -5.60 -11.61
CA ILE A 36 -15.68 -4.40 -10.92
C ILE A 36 -15.79 -3.21 -11.87
N ASP A 37 -16.44 -2.16 -11.40
CA ASP A 37 -16.45 -0.87 -12.07
C ASP A 37 -15.09 -0.22 -11.86
N ASN A 38 -14.24 -0.24 -12.88
CA ASN A 38 -12.89 0.32 -12.77
C ASN A 38 -12.88 1.85 -12.87
N SER A 39 -13.98 2.49 -13.31
CA SER A 39 -14.04 3.95 -13.44
C SER A 39 -13.79 4.65 -12.11
N VAL A 40 -14.26 4.06 -11.01
CA VAL A 40 -14.04 4.60 -9.65
C VAL A 40 -12.59 4.45 -9.15
N PHE A 41 -11.71 3.80 -9.90
CA PHE A 41 -10.30 3.61 -9.57
C PHE A 41 -9.35 4.21 -10.61
N GLN A 42 -9.89 4.83 -11.66
CA GLN A 42 -9.11 5.39 -12.75
C GLN A 42 -9.29 6.90 -12.78
N ASP A 43 -8.18 7.61 -12.59
CA ASP A 43 -8.14 9.07 -12.60
C ASP A 43 -8.64 9.67 -13.92
N GLN A 44 -8.34 9.05 -15.07
CA GLN A 44 -8.86 9.47 -16.38
C GLN A 44 -10.38 9.35 -16.49
N GLU A 45 -10.99 8.30 -15.94
CA GLU A 45 -12.44 8.12 -15.97
C GLU A 45 -13.14 9.14 -15.07
N ILE A 46 -12.57 9.41 -13.90
CA ILE A 46 -13.03 10.48 -13.01
C ILE A 46 -12.92 11.85 -13.68
N LEU A 47 -11.83 12.10 -14.41
CA LEU A 47 -11.64 13.34 -15.14
C LEU A 47 -12.75 13.58 -16.19
N ILE A 48 -13.11 12.53 -16.92
CA ILE A 48 -14.22 12.55 -17.89
C ILE A 48 -15.55 12.75 -17.19
N GLU A 49 -15.82 12.03 -16.10
CA GLU A 49 -17.07 12.17 -15.32
C GLU A 49 -17.27 13.60 -14.78
N LEU A 50 -16.17 14.28 -14.46
CA LEU A 50 -16.18 15.65 -13.94
C LEU A 50 -16.03 16.73 -15.03
N ASP A 51 -16.21 16.35 -16.31
CA ASP A 51 -16.18 17.25 -17.48
C ASP A 51 -14.90 18.11 -17.56
N PHE A 52 -13.76 17.62 -17.05
CA PHE A 52 -12.49 18.36 -17.00
C PHE A 52 -12.57 19.71 -16.24
N ASP A 53 -13.61 19.93 -15.42
CA ASP A 53 -13.82 21.19 -14.73
C ASP A 53 -12.93 21.33 -13.49
N ALA A 54 -12.12 22.39 -13.44
CA ALA A 54 -11.16 22.63 -12.36
C ALA A 54 -11.80 22.59 -10.96
N LYS A 55 -12.97 23.20 -10.82
CA LYS A 55 -13.66 23.30 -9.53
C LYS A 55 -14.20 21.94 -9.10
N GLN A 56 -14.78 21.17 -10.03
CA GLN A 56 -15.26 19.82 -9.76
C GLN A 56 -14.12 18.88 -9.37
N LEU A 57 -12.94 19.01 -9.99
CA LEU A 57 -11.75 18.23 -9.63
C LEU A 57 -11.24 18.58 -8.23
N ILE A 58 -11.20 19.86 -7.88
CA ILE A 58 -10.82 20.32 -6.53
C ILE A 58 -11.83 19.80 -5.49
N ASP A 59 -13.13 19.98 -5.75
CA ASP A 59 -14.21 19.51 -4.87
C ASP A 59 -14.13 17.99 -4.68
N PHE A 60 -13.88 17.23 -5.75
CA PHE A 60 -13.70 15.79 -5.69
C PHE A 60 -12.58 15.39 -4.74
N VAL A 61 -11.39 16.00 -4.83
CA VAL A 61 -10.28 15.65 -3.93
C VAL A 61 -10.62 16.03 -2.48
N GLN A 62 -11.18 17.22 -2.26
CA GLN A 62 -11.54 17.70 -0.91
C GLN A 62 -12.66 16.89 -0.23
N GLU A 63 -13.55 16.29 -1.02
CA GLU A 63 -14.70 15.54 -0.49
C GLU A 63 -14.48 14.02 -0.48
N LYS A 64 -13.70 13.47 -1.42
CA LYS A 64 -13.57 12.02 -1.64
C LYS A 64 -12.23 11.46 -1.19
N ILE A 65 -11.27 12.30 -0.81
CA ILE A 65 -9.95 11.86 -0.35
C ILE A 65 -9.72 12.35 1.08
N ALA A 66 -9.73 11.43 2.04
CA ALA A 66 -9.53 11.76 3.44
C ALA A 66 -8.09 12.21 3.72
N PHE A 67 -7.94 13.29 4.47
CA PHE A 67 -6.63 13.74 4.95
C PHE A 67 -6.10 12.80 6.04
N GLN A 68 -4.88 12.31 5.85
CA GLN A 68 -4.16 11.49 6.82
C GLN A 68 -2.73 12.02 6.98
N PRO A 69 -2.33 12.50 8.18
CA PRO A 69 -1.04 13.14 8.35
C PRO A 69 0.09 12.12 8.40
N TYR A 70 1.05 12.29 7.51
CA TYR A 70 2.38 11.71 7.55
C TYR A 70 3.30 12.58 6.69
N GLN A 71 4.61 12.49 6.90
CA GLN A 71 5.58 13.31 6.18
C GLN A 71 5.97 12.66 4.86
N GLY A 72 6.10 13.43 3.79
CA GLY A 72 6.58 12.94 2.48
C GLY A 72 5.54 12.19 1.65
N LEU A 73 5.89 11.92 0.39
CA LEU A 73 5.06 11.24 -0.60
C LEU A 73 5.15 9.72 -0.40
N LEU A 74 4.01 9.08 -0.12
CA LEU A 74 3.93 7.63 0.11
C LEU A 74 3.07 6.93 -0.93
N ARG A 75 1.87 7.46 -1.20
CA ARG A 75 0.83 6.78 -1.97
C ARG A 75 0.85 7.15 -3.45
N GLY A 76 1.32 8.36 -3.78
CA GLY A 76 1.28 8.85 -5.17
C GLY A 76 -0.15 8.99 -5.67
N VAL A 77 -0.33 9.18 -6.98
CA VAL A 77 -1.65 9.35 -7.61
C VAL A 77 -2.55 8.15 -7.37
N GLN A 78 -2.13 6.97 -7.84
CA GLN A 78 -2.96 5.76 -7.83
C GLN A 78 -3.24 5.26 -6.42
N GLY A 79 -2.23 5.27 -5.53
CA GLY A 79 -2.42 4.85 -4.15
C GLY A 79 -3.37 5.78 -3.40
N THR A 80 -3.31 7.09 -3.65
CA THR A 80 -4.20 8.08 -3.02
C THR A 80 -5.64 7.87 -3.48
N LEU A 81 -5.84 7.67 -4.78
CA LEU A 81 -7.16 7.41 -5.35
C LEU A 81 -7.75 6.09 -4.85
N ASN A 82 -6.99 4.99 -4.94
CA ASN A 82 -7.45 3.66 -4.54
C ASN A 82 -7.79 3.56 -3.05
N SER A 83 -6.97 4.21 -2.21
CA SER A 83 -7.16 4.19 -0.76
C SER A 83 -8.14 5.23 -0.25
N ARG A 84 -8.58 6.17 -1.11
CA ARG A 84 -9.41 7.33 -0.74
C ARG A 84 -8.86 8.13 0.43
N ALA A 85 -7.54 8.20 0.53
CA ALA A 85 -6.84 8.96 1.54
C ALA A 85 -5.39 9.29 1.15
N GLY A 86 -4.86 10.36 1.72
CA GLY A 86 -3.48 10.80 1.52
C GLY A 86 -3.13 11.97 2.43
N ASN A 87 -1.84 12.26 2.60
CA ASN A 87 -1.41 13.52 3.22
C ASN A 87 -1.57 14.69 2.22
N ALA A 88 -1.15 15.88 2.62
CA ALA A 88 -1.25 17.07 1.75
C ALA A 88 -0.45 16.94 0.45
N LEU A 89 0.70 16.27 0.47
CA LEU A 89 1.54 16.08 -0.72
C LEU A 89 0.95 15.05 -1.69
N ASP A 90 0.50 13.91 -1.18
CA ASP A 90 -0.19 12.86 -1.93
C ASP A 90 -1.45 13.40 -2.62
N GLN A 91 -2.27 14.17 -1.90
CA GLN A 91 -3.45 14.82 -2.47
C GLN A 91 -3.11 15.91 -3.48
N SER A 92 -2.04 16.69 -3.24
CA SER A 92 -1.58 17.72 -4.19
C SER A 92 -1.02 17.11 -5.47
N VAL A 93 -0.30 15.97 -5.39
CA VAL A 93 0.17 15.23 -6.57
C VAL A 93 -1.00 14.70 -7.40
N LEU A 94 -2.02 14.13 -6.74
CA LEU A 94 -3.25 13.70 -7.42
C LEU A 94 -3.93 14.88 -8.13
N LEU A 95 -4.21 15.96 -7.40
CA LEU A 95 -4.91 17.12 -7.94
C LEU A 95 -4.12 17.82 -9.06
N ALA A 96 -2.81 18.02 -8.88
CA ALA A 96 -1.97 18.63 -9.91
C ALA A 96 -1.96 17.79 -11.19
N LYS A 97 -1.93 16.45 -11.09
CA LYS A 97 -2.06 15.60 -12.27
C LYS A 97 -3.43 15.79 -12.94
N MET A 98 -4.53 15.72 -12.19
CA MET A 98 -5.88 15.85 -12.75
C MET A 98 -6.09 17.21 -13.44
N LEU A 99 -5.59 18.30 -12.87
CA LEU A 99 -5.67 19.64 -13.48
C LEU A 99 -4.79 19.76 -14.73
N ASN A 100 -3.59 19.18 -14.73
CA ASN A 100 -2.75 19.13 -15.93
C ASN A 100 -3.40 18.30 -17.05
N ASP A 101 -4.00 17.16 -16.72
CA ASP A 101 -4.74 16.33 -17.68
C ASP A 101 -6.02 17.02 -18.18
N ALA A 102 -6.58 17.97 -17.41
CA ALA A 102 -7.65 18.88 -17.84
C ALA A 102 -7.17 20.02 -18.76
N GLY A 103 -5.87 20.12 -19.03
CA GLY A 103 -5.28 21.15 -19.88
C GLY A 103 -4.95 22.46 -19.17
N LEU A 104 -4.97 22.49 -17.84
CA LEU A 104 -4.52 23.63 -17.04
C LEU A 104 -3.02 23.52 -16.75
N ASP A 105 -2.34 24.65 -16.54
CA ASP A 105 -0.99 24.64 -15.98
C ASP A 105 -1.11 24.48 -14.46
N ALA A 106 -0.64 23.36 -13.91
CA ALA A 106 -0.70 23.07 -12.48
C ALA A 106 0.64 22.59 -11.91
N ARG A 107 1.03 23.17 -10.77
CA ARG A 107 2.28 22.87 -10.04
C ARG A 107 2.03 22.70 -8.55
N ILE A 108 2.94 22.02 -7.86
CA ILE A 108 2.84 21.81 -6.41
C ILE A 108 3.63 22.92 -5.71
N ALA A 109 2.97 23.71 -4.88
CA ALA A 109 3.62 24.66 -4.00
C ALA A 109 3.86 24.05 -2.61
N THR A 110 4.89 24.53 -1.93
CA THR A 110 5.22 24.13 -0.56
C THR A 110 5.62 25.32 0.30
N GLY A 111 5.29 25.21 1.58
CA GLY A 111 5.38 26.31 2.51
C GLY A 111 5.05 25.88 3.92
N GLU A 112 4.87 26.86 4.80
CA GLU A 112 4.50 26.63 6.19
C GLU A 112 3.12 27.18 6.52
N LEU A 113 2.32 26.39 7.23
CA LEU A 113 1.10 26.84 7.88
C LEU A 113 1.41 27.47 9.23
N SER A 114 0.57 28.44 9.63
CA SER A 114 0.51 28.87 11.03
C SER A 114 0.02 27.74 11.95
N ASP A 115 0.29 27.85 13.25
CA ASP A 115 -0.20 26.88 14.25
C ASP A 115 -1.74 26.75 14.18
N GLN A 116 -2.44 27.87 14.00
CA GLN A 116 -3.91 27.90 13.86
C GLN A 116 -4.38 27.15 12.61
N GLN A 117 -3.79 27.41 11.45
CA GLN A 117 -4.14 26.70 10.21
C GLN A 117 -3.78 25.22 10.27
N THR A 118 -2.69 24.88 10.96
CA THR A 118 -2.29 23.49 11.15
C THR A 118 -3.30 22.75 12.03
N LEU A 119 -3.80 23.38 13.09
CA LEU A 119 -4.89 22.82 13.91
C LEU A 119 -6.17 22.62 13.10
N GLN A 120 -6.51 23.57 12.23
CA GLN A 120 -7.65 23.45 11.31
C GLN A 120 -7.47 22.29 10.31
N LEU A 121 -6.27 22.13 9.74
CA LEU A 121 -5.96 21.00 8.88
C LEU A 121 -6.10 19.68 9.64
N LEU A 122 -5.53 19.58 10.83
CA LEU A 122 -5.63 18.38 11.67
C LEU A 122 -7.07 18.06 12.08
N SER A 123 -7.96 19.06 12.21
CA SER A 123 -9.38 18.81 12.47
C SER A 123 -10.14 18.23 11.26
N THR A 124 -9.53 18.20 10.07
CA THR A 124 -10.10 17.54 8.88
C THR A 124 -9.72 16.06 8.75
N MET A 125 -8.86 15.56 9.65
CA MET A 125 -8.46 14.16 9.66
C MET A 125 -9.69 13.25 9.69
N ALA A 126 -9.73 12.30 8.75
CA ALA A 126 -10.85 11.40 8.60
C ALA A 126 -10.40 9.98 8.24
N ASN A 127 -11.29 9.03 8.48
CA ASN A 127 -11.16 7.70 7.90
C ASN A 127 -11.55 7.76 6.42
N ALA A 128 -10.82 7.02 5.58
CA ALA A 128 -11.17 6.90 4.19
C ALA A 128 -12.53 6.20 4.03
N GLU A 129 -13.40 6.77 3.20
CA GLU A 129 -14.63 6.11 2.78
C GLU A 129 -14.36 5.28 1.54
N ILE A 130 -14.48 3.96 1.65
CA ILE A 130 -14.37 3.06 0.50
C ILE A 130 -15.62 3.26 -0.37
N PRO A 131 -15.48 3.43 -1.70
CA PRO A 131 -16.65 3.54 -2.57
C PRO A 131 -17.59 2.35 -2.36
N SER A 132 -18.88 2.60 -2.14
CA SER A 132 -19.87 1.54 -1.93
C SER A 132 -20.32 0.88 -3.23
N GLN A 133 -20.01 1.50 -4.38
CA GLN A 133 -20.44 1.10 -5.73
C GLN A 133 -19.25 0.69 -6.59
N ILE A 134 -18.43 -0.27 -6.12
CA ILE A 134 -17.26 -0.79 -6.86
C ILE A 134 -17.63 -1.78 -7.97
N GLY A 135 -18.92 -1.99 -8.20
CA GLY A 135 -19.49 -2.86 -9.22
C GLY A 135 -21.01 -2.75 -9.17
N LYS A 136 -21.68 -3.04 -10.29
CA LYS A 136 -23.13 -2.87 -10.41
C LYS A 136 -23.77 -4.10 -11.08
N GLY A 137 -25.02 -4.34 -10.72
CA GLY A 137 -25.88 -5.33 -11.37
C GLY A 137 -25.75 -6.74 -10.81
N VAL A 138 -26.65 -7.60 -11.28
CA VAL A 138 -26.83 -8.97 -10.77
C VAL A 138 -25.56 -9.82 -10.86
N GLY A 139 -24.69 -9.58 -11.86
CA GLY A 139 -23.43 -10.31 -12.02
C GLY A 139 -22.42 -9.99 -10.93
N PHE A 140 -22.28 -8.72 -10.54
CA PHE A 140 -21.41 -8.31 -9.43
C PHE A 140 -21.87 -8.93 -8.10
N GLU A 141 -23.16 -8.79 -7.79
CA GLU A 141 -23.74 -9.33 -6.54
C GLU A 141 -23.59 -10.85 -6.45
N GLN A 142 -23.84 -11.57 -7.55
CA GLN A 142 -23.66 -13.01 -7.60
C GLN A 142 -22.19 -13.41 -7.44
N ALA A 143 -21.26 -12.70 -8.09
CA ALA A 143 -19.84 -12.98 -7.99
C ALA A 143 -19.30 -12.66 -6.57
N LEU A 144 -19.73 -11.56 -5.97
CA LEU A 144 -19.37 -11.17 -4.61
C LEU A 144 -19.92 -12.16 -3.59
N LYS A 145 -21.18 -12.58 -3.76
CA LYS A 145 -21.77 -13.65 -2.97
C LYS A 145 -20.97 -14.94 -3.15
N ALA A 146 -20.64 -15.36 -4.38
CA ALA A 146 -19.87 -16.57 -4.62
C ALA A 146 -18.45 -16.53 -4.01
N LEU A 147 -17.81 -15.36 -3.99
CA LEU A 147 -16.50 -15.14 -3.34
C LEU A 147 -16.60 -15.27 -1.82
N THR A 148 -17.60 -14.60 -1.23
CA THR A 148 -17.81 -14.59 0.23
C THR A 148 -18.46 -15.88 0.75
N THR A 149 -19.07 -16.67 -0.13
CA THR A 149 -19.62 -17.98 0.18
C THR A 149 -18.50 -19.03 0.15
N GLN A 150 -17.95 -19.43 1.31
CA GLN A 150 -17.18 -20.67 1.44
C GLN A 150 -17.37 -21.38 2.81
N ALA A 151 -17.99 -22.57 2.73
CA ALA A 151 -18.03 -23.79 3.57
C ALA A 151 -17.96 -23.81 5.12
N HIS A 152 -17.75 -22.73 5.86
CA HIS A 152 -17.72 -22.82 7.32
C HIS A 152 -18.74 -21.94 8.02
N GLU A 153 -19.35 -22.53 9.06
CA GLU A 153 -20.00 -21.82 10.16
C GLU A 153 -19.17 -20.57 10.51
N PRO A 154 -19.81 -19.41 10.74
CA PRO A 154 -19.09 -18.22 11.15
C PRO A 154 -18.16 -18.55 12.31
N VAL A 155 -16.86 -18.36 12.10
CA VAL A 155 -15.88 -18.52 13.18
C VAL A 155 -16.17 -17.42 14.19
N GLU A 156 -16.76 -17.79 15.33
CA GLU A 156 -16.84 -16.88 16.46
C GLU A 156 -15.42 -16.60 16.95
N TRP A 157 -14.83 -15.51 16.45
CA TRP A 157 -13.46 -15.10 16.75
C TRP A 157 -13.15 -15.18 18.25
N SER A 158 -14.09 -14.73 19.08
CA SER A 158 -14.01 -14.73 20.54
C SER A 158 -13.83 -16.13 21.17
N LYS A 159 -14.19 -17.20 20.47
CA LYS A 159 -14.04 -18.60 20.91
C LYS A 159 -12.80 -19.31 20.35
N THR A 160 -12.02 -18.63 19.51
CA THR A 160 -10.83 -19.25 18.89
C THR A 160 -9.64 -19.29 19.86
N ALA A 161 -8.78 -20.30 19.71
CA ALA A 161 -7.50 -20.36 20.43
C ALA A 161 -6.61 -19.15 20.12
N THR A 162 -6.69 -18.59 18.91
CA THR A 162 -5.95 -17.37 18.53
C THR A 162 -6.44 -16.16 19.30
N TYR A 163 -7.75 -15.97 19.49
CA TYR A 163 -8.27 -14.89 20.32
C TYR A 163 -7.89 -15.06 21.79
N ALA A 164 -7.91 -16.29 22.32
CA ALA A 164 -7.41 -16.57 23.66
C ALA A 164 -5.93 -16.17 23.82
N ARG A 165 -5.08 -16.51 22.84
CA ARG A 165 -3.66 -16.07 22.80
C ARG A 165 -3.51 -14.56 22.68
N TYR A 166 -4.33 -13.90 21.87
CA TYR A 166 -4.35 -12.44 21.74
C TYR A 166 -4.70 -11.77 23.06
N GLN A 167 -5.76 -12.23 23.74
CA GLN A 167 -6.16 -11.71 25.04
C GLN A 167 -5.11 -11.98 26.12
N ALA A 168 -4.49 -13.16 26.13
CA ALA A 168 -3.35 -13.44 27.01
C ALA A 168 -2.18 -12.49 26.75
N SER A 169 -1.82 -12.26 25.48
CA SER A 169 -0.75 -11.33 25.11
C SER A 169 -1.06 -9.88 25.52
N LEU A 170 -2.31 -9.43 25.37
CA LEU A 170 -2.75 -8.12 25.85
C LEU A 170 -2.67 -8.02 27.37
N LYS A 171 -3.05 -9.08 28.09
CA LYS A 171 -2.94 -9.14 29.55
C LYS A 171 -1.47 -9.08 29.98
N ASP A 172 -0.60 -9.86 29.35
CA ASP A 172 0.84 -9.88 29.64
C ASP A 172 1.46 -8.52 29.34
N LEU A 173 1.12 -7.91 28.20
CA LEU A 173 1.57 -6.56 27.85
C LEU A 173 1.08 -5.53 28.87
N SER A 174 -0.20 -5.57 29.25
CA SER A 174 -0.77 -4.69 30.27
C SER A 174 -0.06 -4.85 31.61
N GLN A 175 0.21 -6.10 32.03
CA GLN A 175 0.93 -6.41 33.26
C GLN A 175 2.38 -5.91 33.22
N ILE A 176 3.07 -6.09 32.10
CA ILE A 176 4.43 -5.56 31.89
C ILE A 176 4.42 -4.04 31.97
N LEU A 177 3.48 -3.38 31.28
CA LEU A 177 3.32 -1.92 31.31
C LEU A 177 3.06 -1.41 32.74
N GLN A 178 2.14 -2.06 33.48
CA GLN A 178 1.84 -1.72 34.88
C GLN A 178 3.03 -1.93 35.81
N ASN A 179 3.77 -3.05 35.66
CA ASN A 179 4.91 -3.39 36.52
C ASN A 179 6.17 -2.56 36.19
N SER A 180 6.26 -2.03 34.97
CA SER A 180 7.44 -1.29 34.50
C SER A 180 7.57 0.13 35.06
N ASN A 181 6.67 0.58 35.95
CA ASN A 181 6.56 2.00 36.36
C ASN A 181 6.50 2.98 35.17
N MET A 182 6.18 2.49 33.96
CA MET A 182 6.02 3.33 32.79
C MET A 182 4.69 4.06 32.87
N VAL A 183 4.76 5.33 33.27
CA VAL A 183 3.65 6.25 33.10
C VAL A 183 3.50 6.48 31.59
N LEU A 184 2.42 5.96 31.00
CA LEU A 184 1.95 6.40 29.69
C LEU A 184 1.49 7.85 29.82
N ASN A 185 2.45 8.77 29.80
CA ASN A 185 2.18 10.18 29.88
C ASN A 185 1.32 10.52 28.65
N LYS A 186 0.11 11.04 28.89
CA LYS A 186 -0.63 11.78 27.87
C LYS A 186 0.20 13.03 27.56
N LYS A 187 1.29 12.86 26.79
CA LYS A 187 1.96 13.99 26.17
C LYS A 187 0.89 14.74 25.41
N ASP A 188 0.95 16.07 25.48
CA ASP A 188 0.18 16.89 24.58
C ASP A 188 0.72 16.65 23.16
N LEU A 189 0.17 15.61 22.51
CA LEU A 189 0.49 15.25 21.14
C LEU A 189 0.03 16.33 20.18
N THR A 190 -0.89 17.21 20.58
CA THR A 190 -1.41 18.29 19.73
C THR A 190 -0.28 19.19 19.27
N GLN A 191 0.56 19.66 20.19
CA GLN A 191 1.70 20.51 19.83
C GLN A 191 2.69 19.77 18.93
N GLN A 192 2.95 18.49 19.20
CA GLN A 192 3.85 17.69 18.36
C GLN A 192 3.29 17.46 16.96
N LEU A 193 2.00 17.16 16.85
CA LEU A 193 1.30 17.01 15.58
C LEU A 193 1.27 18.33 14.81
N VAL A 194 1.05 19.45 15.50
CA VAL A 194 1.16 20.79 14.88
C VAL A 194 2.56 21.00 14.33
N GLN A 195 3.61 20.81 15.13
CA GLN A 195 4.99 21.01 14.63
C GLN A 195 5.33 20.07 13.46
N GLN A 196 4.87 18.82 13.51
CA GLN A 196 5.10 17.86 12.44
C GLN A 196 4.34 18.20 11.15
N ASN A 197 3.21 18.91 11.20
CA ASN A 197 2.36 19.18 10.04
C ASN A 197 2.39 20.65 9.59
N LYS A 198 3.38 21.44 10.04
CA LYS A 198 3.57 22.82 9.56
C LYS A 198 3.93 22.88 8.09
N THR A 199 4.84 22.01 7.66
CA THR A 199 5.19 21.88 6.23
C THR A 199 3.97 21.41 5.48
N TYR A 200 3.51 22.24 4.55
CA TYR A 200 2.28 22.03 3.82
C TYR A 200 2.52 22.09 2.32
N PHE A 201 1.68 21.36 1.59
CA PHE A 201 1.72 21.24 0.14
C PHE A 201 0.33 21.52 -0.40
N TRP A 202 0.27 22.30 -1.48
CA TRP A 202 -0.97 22.63 -2.16
C TRP A 202 -0.71 22.77 -3.66
N VAL A 203 -1.78 22.93 -4.45
CA VAL A 203 -1.66 23.07 -5.90
C VAL A 203 -1.85 24.52 -6.29
N GLN A 204 -0.95 25.03 -7.12
CA GLN A 204 -1.15 26.28 -7.84
C GLN A 204 -1.54 25.93 -9.27
N TYR A 205 -2.62 26.54 -9.77
CA TYR A 205 -3.07 26.31 -11.14
C TYR A 205 -3.51 27.59 -11.86
N ARG A 206 -3.49 27.56 -13.20
CA ARG A 206 -3.95 28.66 -14.07
C ARG A 206 -4.33 28.16 -15.45
N SER A 207 -5.16 28.91 -16.17
CA SER A 207 -5.61 28.54 -17.51
C SER A 207 -4.58 28.85 -18.60
N ASN A 208 -3.93 30.01 -18.53
CA ASN A 208 -2.91 30.42 -19.49
C ASN A 208 -1.58 30.78 -18.80
N PRO A 209 -0.44 30.67 -19.49
CA PRO A 209 0.88 31.01 -18.93
C PRO A 209 1.03 32.48 -18.46
N THR A 210 0.14 33.37 -18.89
CA THR A 210 0.11 34.78 -18.49
C THR A 210 -0.85 35.06 -17.33
N ASP A 211 -1.73 34.10 -17.01
CA ASP A 211 -2.72 34.28 -15.95
C ASP A 211 -2.05 34.18 -14.57
N GLN A 212 -2.70 34.80 -13.58
CA GLN A 212 -2.30 34.66 -12.19
C GLN A 212 -2.54 33.22 -11.70
N TRP A 213 -1.67 32.77 -10.80
CA TRP A 213 -1.85 31.48 -10.15
C TRP A 213 -2.99 31.54 -9.13
N HIS A 214 -3.84 30.52 -9.16
CA HIS A 214 -4.85 30.26 -8.15
C HIS A 214 -4.38 29.13 -7.23
N ASP A 215 -4.58 29.30 -5.93
CA ASP A 215 -4.27 28.27 -4.94
C ASP A 215 -5.47 27.34 -4.74
N ALA A 216 -5.22 26.03 -4.80
CA ALA A 216 -6.15 24.98 -4.41
C ALA A 216 -5.55 24.16 -3.26
N HIS A 217 -6.31 24.04 -2.17
CA HIS A 217 -5.89 23.39 -0.93
C HIS A 217 -6.63 22.04 -0.77
N PRO A 218 -6.17 20.96 -1.42
CA PRO A 218 -6.94 19.71 -1.47
C PRO A 218 -7.12 19.04 -0.11
N ALA A 219 -6.12 19.18 0.78
CA ALA A 219 -6.15 18.54 2.09
C ALA A 219 -7.09 19.21 3.11
N PHE A 220 -7.51 20.46 2.86
CA PHE A 220 -8.57 21.07 3.64
C PHE A 220 -9.91 20.64 3.05
N ASN A 221 -10.80 20.14 3.89
CA ASN A 221 -12.15 19.81 3.44
C ASN A 221 -12.85 21.06 2.88
N LYS A 222 -13.81 20.83 2.00
CA LYS A 222 -14.53 21.89 1.29
C LYS A 222 -15.16 22.94 2.22
N THR A 223 -15.65 22.52 3.38
CA THR A 223 -16.24 23.44 4.37
C THR A 223 -15.22 24.45 4.88
N ILE A 224 -14.02 24.00 5.28
CA ILE A 224 -12.97 24.90 5.75
C ILE A 224 -12.45 25.76 4.60
N SER A 225 -12.21 25.16 3.42
CA SER A 225 -11.75 25.87 2.22
C SER A 225 -12.69 27.00 1.79
N ASN A 226 -14.00 26.89 2.04
CA ASN A 226 -14.98 27.93 1.72
C ASN A 226 -15.18 28.98 2.81
N THR A 227 -14.75 28.71 4.05
CA THR A 227 -15.06 29.56 5.22
C THR A 227 -13.85 30.23 5.83
N THR A 228 -12.64 29.78 5.49
CA THR A 228 -11.39 30.28 6.07
C THR A 228 -10.39 30.59 4.96
N GLU A 229 -9.74 31.75 5.05
CA GLU A 229 -8.59 32.05 4.18
C GLU A 229 -7.40 31.17 4.58
N ILE A 230 -7.00 30.27 3.69
CA ILE A 230 -5.82 29.43 3.84
C ILE A 230 -4.70 30.10 3.05
N LYS A 231 -3.67 30.58 3.75
CA LYS A 231 -2.56 31.32 3.15
C LYS A 231 -1.25 30.84 3.77
N PRO A 232 -0.71 29.70 3.32
CA PRO A 232 0.58 29.22 3.76
C PRO A 232 1.68 30.20 3.31
N ASN A 233 2.76 30.30 4.08
CA ASN A 233 3.94 31.04 3.65
C ASN A 233 4.66 30.26 2.54
N LEU A 234 4.57 30.71 1.29
CA LEU A 234 5.22 30.08 0.14
C LEU A 234 6.75 30.10 0.29
N ILE A 235 7.34 28.91 0.30
CA ILE A 235 8.80 28.72 0.31
C ILE A 235 9.31 28.43 -1.10
N THR A 236 8.71 27.46 -1.78
CA THR A 236 9.08 27.08 -3.15
C THR A 236 7.93 26.35 -3.84
N HIS A 237 8.12 25.96 -5.09
CA HIS A 237 7.26 25.07 -5.84
C HIS A 237 8.07 23.95 -6.51
N PHE A 238 7.38 22.91 -6.97
CA PHE A 238 7.91 21.79 -7.72
C PHE A 238 7.31 21.80 -9.13
N ASP A 239 8.19 21.88 -10.13
CA ASP A 239 7.81 21.74 -11.53
C ASP A 239 7.96 20.27 -11.95
N GLY A 240 6.86 19.68 -12.40
CA GLY A 240 6.82 18.32 -12.97
C GLY A 240 6.95 17.16 -11.98
N SER A 241 7.94 17.18 -11.07
CA SER A 241 8.18 16.05 -10.15
C SER A 241 8.53 16.45 -8.72
N VAL A 242 8.08 15.64 -7.77
CA VAL A 242 8.38 15.82 -6.34
C VAL A 242 9.86 15.47 -6.06
N PRO A 243 10.63 16.33 -5.37
CA PRO A 243 12.04 16.09 -5.07
C PRO A 243 12.27 14.82 -4.24
N ALA A 244 13.38 14.13 -4.52
CA ALA A 244 13.66 12.78 -4.04
C ALA A 244 13.78 12.62 -2.51
N ASN A 245 13.99 13.71 -1.77
CA ASN A 245 14.01 13.77 -0.31
C ASN A 245 12.62 13.69 0.33
N TYR A 246 11.56 13.99 -0.43
CA TYR A 246 10.18 13.84 0.04
C TYR A 246 9.63 12.43 -0.19
N HIS A 247 10.29 11.58 -0.98
CA HIS A 247 9.77 10.24 -1.28
C HIS A 247 10.03 9.27 -0.13
N HIS A 248 8.99 8.56 0.28
CA HIS A 248 9.15 7.28 0.99
C HIS A 248 9.80 6.28 0.05
N ARG A 249 10.71 5.46 0.57
CA ARG A 249 11.43 4.47 -0.23
C ARG A 249 11.31 3.09 0.41
N LEU A 250 11.01 2.10 -0.41
CA LEU A 250 11.11 0.70 -0.04
C LEU A 250 12.51 0.22 -0.40
N LYS A 251 13.21 -0.36 0.57
CA LYS A 251 14.49 -1.05 0.38
C LYS A 251 14.29 -2.54 0.64
N ILE A 252 14.61 -3.37 -0.35
CA ILE A 252 14.61 -4.82 -0.22
C ILE A 252 16.04 -5.34 -0.39
N GLU A 253 16.45 -6.16 0.56
CA GLU A 253 17.73 -6.85 0.57
C GLU A 253 17.48 -8.32 0.90
N ALA A 254 18.21 -9.21 0.24
CA ALA A 254 18.16 -10.64 0.50
C ALA A 254 19.54 -11.13 0.92
N PHE A 255 19.57 -11.98 1.94
CA PHE A 255 20.78 -12.56 2.50
C PHE A 255 20.58 -14.04 2.81
N ILE A 256 21.66 -14.80 2.79
CA ILE A 256 21.73 -16.15 3.32
C ILE A 256 22.55 -16.11 4.59
N GLU A 257 21.97 -16.57 5.69
CA GLU A 257 22.70 -16.82 6.91
C GLU A 257 23.10 -18.31 6.97
N GLN A 258 24.40 -18.57 6.98
CA GLN A 258 24.96 -19.92 7.04
C GLN A 258 25.61 -20.16 8.39
N ARG A 259 25.14 -21.19 9.10
CA ARG A 259 25.77 -21.65 10.35
C ARG A 259 26.98 -22.54 10.05
N LEU A 260 28.14 -22.16 10.58
CA LEU A 260 29.40 -22.90 10.52
C LEU A 260 29.87 -23.20 11.95
N GLY A 261 29.49 -24.37 12.47
CA GLY A 261 29.70 -24.73 13.88
C GLY A 261 28.87 -23.85 14.82
N THR A 262 29.53 -23.03 15.63
CA THR A 262 28.90 -22.03 16.52
C THR A 262 28.79 -20.64 15.90
N ASN A 263 29.43 -20.41 14.75
CA ASN A 263 29.47 -19.10 14.10
C ASN A 263 28.43 -19.02 12.99
N PHE A 264 27.98 -17.79 12.69
CA PHE A 264 27.11 -17.50 11.55
C PHE A 264 27.87 -16.65 10.53
N LYS A 265 27.73 -16.97 9.25
CA LYS A 265 28.27 -16.19 8.13
C LYS A 265 27.11 -15.73 7.25
N GLN A 266 27.03 -14.43 7.00
CA GLN A 266 26.01 -13.85 6.13
C GLN A 266 26.57 -13.66 4.71
N HIS A 267 25.80 -14.07 3.71
CA HIS A 267 26.10 -13.90 2.30
C HIS A 267 25.02 -13.01 1.68
N ARG A 268 25.41 -11.87 1.09
CA ARG A 268 24.50 -10.99 0.37
C ARG A 268 24.14 -11.62 -0.98
N LEU A 269 22.84 -11.73 -1.27
CA LEU A 269 22.35 -12.27 -2.55
C LEU A 269 22.12 -11.21 -3.60
N MET A 270 21.82 -9.98 -3.19
CA MET A 270 21.53 -8.90 -4.12
C MET A 270 22.00 -7.56 -3.58
N GLU A 271 22.27 -6.66 -4.51
CA GLU A 271 22.34 -5.24 -4.19
C GLU A 271 20.99 -4.75 -3.68
N PRO A 272 20.96 -3.76 -2.75
CA PRO A 272 19.71 -3.22 -2.24
C PRO A 272 18.82 -2.70 -3.37
N TRP A 273 17.66 -3.31 -3.51
CA TRP A 273 16.65 -2.81 -4.44
C TRP A 273 15.87 -1.69 -3.76
N ILE A 274 16.06 -0.45 -4.23
CA ILE A 274 15.46 0.75 -3.64
C ILE A 274 14.56 1.42 -4.67
N LYS A 275 13.28 1.62 -4.33
CA LYS A 275 12.31 2.34 -5.16
C LYS A 275 11.45 3.29 -4.34
N PRO A 276 11.00 4.42 -4.92
CA PRO A 276 9.96 5.25 -4.31
C PRO A 276 8.65 4.49 -4.15
N VAL A 277 8.07 4.50 -2.95
CA VAL A 277 6.84 3.73 -2.65
C VAL A 277 5.64 4.23 -3.47
N ALA A 278 5.59 5.53 -3.75
CA ALA A 278 4.55 6.16 -4.57
C ALA A 278 4.44 5.57 -5.99
N ASN A 279 5.49 4.88 -6.46
CA ASN A 279 5.55 4.26 -7.78
C ASN A 279 5.40 2.73 -7.71
N LEU A 280 5.00 2.18 -6.55
CA LEU A 280 4.87 0.72 -6.36
C LEU A 280 3.42 0.24 -6.28
N GLN A 281 2.44 1.14 -6.40
CA GLN A 281 1.05 0.73 -6.53
C GLN A 281 0.91 -0.19 -7.75
N ASP A 282 0.26 -1.34 -7.57
CA ASP A 282 0.06 -2.40 -8.56
C ASP A 282 1.34 -3.08 -9.09
N HIS A 283 2.51 -2.78 -8.52
CA HIS A 283 3.74 -3.52 -8.77
C HIS A 283 3.84 -4.72 -7.83
N LEU A 284 3.60 -5.91 -8.37
CA LEU A 284 3.87 -7.16 -7.64
C LEU A 284 5.39 -7.33 -7.48
N ILE A 285 5.84 -7.34 -6.22
CA ILE A 285 7.22 -7.66 -5.87
C ILE A 285 7.26 -9.09 -5.38
N THR A 286 8.05 -9.94 -6.03
CA THR A 286 8.20 -11.34 -5.64
C THR A 286 9.63 -11.64 -5.22
N TYR A 287 9.75 -12.34 -4.11
CA TYR A 287 10.98 -13.05 -3.75
C TYR A 287 10.60 -14.50 -3.56
N SER A 288 11.32 -15.41 -4.22
CA SER A 288 11.07 -16.84 -4.12
C SER A 288 12.38 -17.62 -4.19
N ASN A 289 12.36 -18.86 -3.73
CA ASN A 289 13.41 -19.83 -4.01
C ASN A 289 12.86 -20.80 -5.05
N ALA A 290 13.26 -20.62 -6.31
CA ALA A 290 12.76 -21.37 -7.44
C ALA A 290 13.42 -22.76 -7.51
N PRO A 291 12.64 -23.85 -7.61
CA PRO A 291 13.18 -25.19 -7.79
C PRO A 291 13.89 -25.36 -9.13
N SER A 292 15.07 -25.99 -9.14
CA SER A 292 15.78 -26.37 -10.36
C SER A 292 15.09 -27.52 -11.08
N GLY A 293 15.21 -27.60 -12.41
CA GLY A 293 14.77 -28.79 -13.18
C GLY A 293 13.25 -28.92 -13.35
N VAL A 294 12.49 -27.92 -12.91
CA VAL A 294 11.04 -27.86 -13.05
C VAL A 294 10.68 -26.62 -13.85
N THR A 295 9.93 -26.79 -14.94
CA THR A 295 9.22 -25.67 -15.57
C THR A 295 7.86 -25.53 -14.89
N LEU A 296 7.62 -24.38 -14.26
CA LEU A 296 6.32 -24.04 -13.70
C LEU A 296 5.32 -23.83 -14.87
N LYS A 297 4.58 -24.88 -15.23
CA LYS A 297 3.38 -24.80 -16.06
C LYS A 297 2.14 -24.83 -15.15
N ASP A 298 0.97 -24.53 -15.70
CA ASP A 298 -0.28 -24.25 -14.97
C ASP A 298 -0.79 -25.35 -14.00
N ASP A 299 -0.23 -26.57 -14.04
CA ASP A 299 -0.56 -27.68 -13.13
C ASP A 299 0.56 -27.86 -12.08
N TYR A 300 0.26 -27.53 -10.82
CA TYR A 300 1.24 -27.46 -9.73
C TYR A 300 1.33 -28.80 -8.97
N ASP A 301 2.04 -29.79 -9.53
CA ASP A 301 2.34 -31.02 -8.77
C ASP A 301 3.53 -30.80 -7.81
N LEU A 302 3.23 -30.33 -6.60
CA LEU A 302 4.23 -30.05 -5.56
C LEU A 302 5.08 -31.29 -5.20
N ALA A 303 4.51 -32.49 -5.25
CA ALA A 303 5.24 -33.72 -4.97
C ALA A 303 6.28 -33.99 -6.06
N GLN A 304 5.90 -33.82 -7.33
CA GLN A 304 6.82 -33.92 -8.45
C GLN A 304 7.90 -32.82 -8.42
N ILE A 305 7.54 -31.61 -8.01
CA ILE A 305 8.49 -30.50 -7.87
C ILE A 305 9.57 -30.88 -6.87
N LEU A 306 9.18 -31.35 -5.67
CA LEU A 306 10.14 -31.72 -4.63
C LEU A 306 11.04 -32.89 -5.06
N ASP A 307 10.49 -33.89 -5.76
CA ASP A 307 11.26 -35.05 -6.24
C ASP A 307 12.30 -34.68 -7.31
N LYS A 308 11.96 -33.75 -8.21
CA LYS A 308 12.84 -33.32 -9.31
C LYS A 308 13.79 -32.17 -8.95
N SER A 309 13.59 -31.54 -7.80
CA SER A 309 14.40 -30.39 -7.37
C SER A 309 15.70 -30.85 -6.75
N HIS A 310 16.82 -30.50 -7.37
CA HIS A 310 18.14 -30.69 -6.78
C HIS A 310 18.63 -29.43 -6.05
N PHE A 311 18.23 -28.26 -6.56
CA PHE A 311 18.59 -26.96 -6.02
C PHE A 311 17.39 -26.03 -5.94
N PHE A 312 17.47 -25.07 -5.03
CA PHE A 312 16.58 -23.94 -4.90
C PHE A 312 17.37 -22.67 -5.16
N ILE A 313 16.95 -21.96 -6.20
CA ILE A 313 17.62 -20.78 -6.74
C ILE A 313 16.87 -19.54 -6.24
N PRO A 314 17.49 -18.67 -5.43
CA PRO A 314 16.87 -17.41 -5.06
C PRO A 314 16.54 -16.57 -6.30
N THR A 315 15.31 -16.08 -6.38
CA THR A 315 14.85 -15.18 -7.44
C THR A 315 14.16 -13.96 -6.84
N PHE A 316 14.35 -12.82 -7.51
CA PHE A 316 13.68 -11.56 -7.22
C PHE A 316 13.01 -11.05 -8.49
N ASN A 317 11.71 -10.82 -8.45
CA ASN A 317 10.87 -10.47 -9.60
C ASN A 317 11.06 -11.43 -10.78
N GLY A 318 11.15 -12.73 -10.48
CA GLY A 318 11.33 -13.81 -11.47
C GLY A 318 12.75 -13.95 -12.04
N ASN A 319 13.67 -13.06 -11.69
CA ASN A 319 15.08 -13.14 -12.11
C ASN A 319 15.91 -13.74 -10.99
N GLN A 320 16.86 -14.61 -11.35
CA GLN A 320 17.83 -15.12 -10.39
C GLN A 320 18.59 -13.98 -9.69
N VAL A 321 18.81 -14.11 -8.38
CA VAL A 321 19.65 -13.21 -7.61
C VAL A 321 20.74 -13.96 -6.86
N GLY A 322 21.95 -13.42 -6.93
CA GLY A 322 23.13 -13.98 -6.28
C GLY A 322 23.77 -15.12 -7.06
N GLY A 323 24.98 -15.48 -6.65
CA GLY A 323 25.74 -16.62 -7.18
C GLY A 323 25.62 -17.88 -6.32
N LYS A 324 24.68 -17.92 -5.37
CA LYS A 324 24.52 -19.01 -4.41
C LYS A 324 23.12 -19.62 -4.50
N VAL A 325 23.06 -20.95 -4.39
CA VAL A 325 21.83 -21.74 -4.36
C VAL A 325 21.81 -22.65 -3.13
N PHE A 326 20.65 -23.21 -2.80
CA PHE A 326 20.51 -24.21 -1.74
C PHE A 326 20.26 -25.58 -2.35
N ASP A 327 20.93 -26.62 -1.89
CA ASP A 327 20.48 -27.97 -2.18
C ASP A 327 19.29 -28.39 -1.28
N THR A 328 18.73 -29.57 -1.51
CA THR A 328 17.62 -30.12 -0.70
C THR A 328 17.95 -30.36 0.78
N LYS A 329 19.24 -30.28 1.16
CA LYS A 329 19.72 -30.38 2.54
C LYS A 329 20.02 -29.00 3.15
N GLY A 330 19.72 -27.92 2.44
CA GLY A 330 19.97 -26.55 2.87
C GLY A 330 21.45 -26.15 2.82
N ARG A 331 22.30 -26.92 2.12
CA ARG A 331 23.72 -26.56 1.92
C ARG A 331 23.82 -25.51 0.84
N LEU A 332 24.67 -24.53 1.09
CA LEU A 332 24.97 -23.45 0.16
C LEU A 332 25.94 -23.95 -0.92
N VAL A 333 25.57 -23.80 -2.18
CA VAL A 333 26.38 -24.20 -3.34
C VAL A 333 26.57 -23.00 -4.27
N ASP A 334 27.76 -22.87 -4.86
CA ASP A 334 27.99 -21.89 -5.92
C ASP A 334 27.21 -22.29 -7.17
N ILE A 335 26.53 -21.33 -7.79
CA ILE A 335 25.67 -21.65 -8.93
C ILE A 335 26.46 -22.20 -10.12
N ASP A 336 27.71 -21.78 -10.28
CA ASP A 336 28.60 -22.29 -11.32
C ASP A 336 28.89 -23.79 -11.16
N ALA A 337 28.80 -24.31 -9.93
CA ALA A 337 28.97 -25.72 -9.62
C ALA A 337 27.70 -26.56 -9.86
N MET A 338 26.63 -25.98 -10.41
CA MET A 338 25.42 -26.71 -10.82
C MET A 338 25.55 -27.38 -12.20
N ASN A 339 26.53 -26.97 -13.01
CA ASN A 339 26.72 -27.45 -14.39
C ASN A 339 27.82 -28.52 -14.54
N ASP A 340 28.49 -28.88 -13.44
CA ASP A 340 29.44 -29.99 -13.32
C ASP A 340 28.76 -31.19 -12.64
#